data_AF-A0A845ZRW7-F1
#
_entry.id   AF-A0A845ZRW7-F1
#
_cell.length_a   1.000
_cell.length_b   1.000
_cell.length_c   1.000
_cell.angle_alpha   90.00
_cell.angle_beta   90.00
_cell.angle_gamma   90.00
#
_symmetry.space_group_name_H-M   'P 1'
#
loop_
_entity.id
_entity.type
_entity.pdbx_description
1 polymer ?
#
loop_
_entity_poly.entity_id
_entity_poly.type
_entity_poly.pdbx_seq_one_letter_code
_entity_poly.pdbx_strand_id
1 'polypeptide(L)' 'MAQRLKRWESPRRQGRNWKGKGGSARRKQLKKQTQMLRRKLKQSRKALQNRSQDNQNQYKNQQWG' A
#
# COMPACT_ATOMS: atom_id res chain seq x y z
N MET A 1 12.12 -32.71 15.36
CA MET A 1 11.91 -32.56 16.82
C MET A 1 10.47 -32.13 17.08
N ALA A 2 9.61 -33.03 17.55
CA ALA A 2 8.22 -32.70 17.86
C ALA A 2 8.13 -32.09 19.29
N GLN A 3 7.91 -30.79 19.39
CA GLN A 3 7.63 -30.13 20.67
C GLN A 3 6.18 -30.45 21.09
N ARG A 4 6.01 -31.34 22.08
CA ARG A 4 4.69 -31.60 22.71
C ARG A 4 4.37 -30.45 23.67
N LEU A 5 3.19 -29.83 23.53
CA LEU A 5 2.70 -28.81 24.46
C LEU A 5 2.39 -29.43 25.83
N LYS A 6 2.48 -28.63 26.91
CA LYS A 6 2.10 -29.08 28.26
C LYS A 6 0.58 -29.28 28.34
N ARG A 7 0.14 -30.21 29.20
CA ARG A 7 -1.28 -30.61 29.36
C ARG A 7 -2.27 -29.46 29.64
N TRP A 8 -1.79 -28.35 30.19
CA TRP A 8 -2.57 -27.15 30.51
C TRP A 8 -2.32 -25.97 29.55
N GLU A 9 -1.47 -26.15 28.55
CA GLU A 9 -1.33 -25.18 27.47
C GLU A 9 -2.35 -25.51 26.38
N SER A 10 -3.34 -24.65 26.16
CA SER A 10 -4.16 -24.74 24.94
C SER A 10 -3.22 -24.70 23.72
N PRO A 11 -3.44 -25.55 22.69
CA PRO A 11 -2.72 -25.48 21.42
C PRO A 11 -2.63 -24.01 21.00
N ARG A 12 -1.42 -23.45 21.04
CA ARG A 12 -1.23 -22.02 20.84
C ARG A 12 -1.78 -21.69 19.46
N ARG A 13 -2.98 -21.10 19.38
CA ARG A 13 -3.57 -20.68 18.10
C ARG A 13 -2.52 -19.84 17.37
N GLN A 14 -2.26 -20.16 16.11
CA GLN A 14 -1.40 -19.30 15.29
C GLN A 14 -2.01 -17.89 15.30
N GLY A 15 -1.21 -16.88 15.67
CA GLY A 15 -1.73 -15.51 15.86
C GLY A 15 -1.54 -14.88 17.24
N ARG A 16 -0.70 -15.45 18.11
CA ARG A 16 -0.24 -14.87 19.41
C ARG A 16 0.26 -13.42 19.28
N ASN A 17 0.61 -12.97 18.07
CA ASN A 17 1.04 -11.61 17.75
C ASN A 17 0.01 -10.74 17.00
N TRP A 18 -1.20 -11.19 16.63
CA TRP A 18 -2.17 -10.34 15.90
C TRP A 18 -2.55 -9.10 16.74
N LYS A 19 -2.86 -9.30 18.03
CA LYS A 19 -3.28 -8.25 18.96
C LYS A 19 -2.13 -7.62 19.78
N GLY A 20 -0.91 -8.17 19.72
CA GLY A 20 0.25 -7.70 20.49
C GLY A 20 1.08 -6.61 19.79
N LYS A 21 2.14 -6.12 20.47
CA LYS A 21 3.08 -5.08 19.95
C LYS A 21 3.57 -5.39 18.53
N GLY A 22 3.90 -6.66 18.24
CA GLY A 22 4.39 -7.10 16.92
C GLY A 22 3.35 -7.01 15.79
N GLY A 23 2.08 -7.37 16.03
CA GLY A 23 1.03 -7.29 15.00
C GLY A 23 0.55 -5.88 14.75
N SER A 24 0.49 -5.04 15.79
CA SER A 24 0.19 -3.61 15.61
C SER A 24 1.27 -2.90 14.81
N ALA A 25 2.55 -3.14 15.12
CA ALA A 25 3.68 -2.59 14.36
C ALA A 25 3.68 -3.07 12.90
N ARG A 26 3.46 -4.37 12.66
CA ARG A 26 3.38 -4.93 11.30
C ARG A 26 2.21 -4.34 10.49
N ARG A 27 1.04 -4.16 11.10
CA ARG A 27 -0.10 -3.49 10.45
C ARG A 27 0.23 -2.05 10.06
N LYS A 28 0.92 -1.30 10.93
CA LYS A 28 1.39 0.07 10.62
C LYS A 28 2.38 0.08 9.45
N GLN A 29 3.33 -0.86 9.42
CA GLN A 29 4.28 -0.99 8.30
C GLN A 29 3.55 -1.26 6.97
N LEU A 30 2.62 -2.22 6.94
CA LEU A 30 1.83 -2.53 5.75
C LEU A 30 0.98 -1.33 5.29
N LYS A 31 0.34 -0.61 6.23
CA LYS A 31 -0.40 0.62 5.92
C LYS A 31 0.50 1.70 5.30
N LYS A 32 1.72 1.87 5.81
CA LYS A 32 2.70 2.82 5.25
C LYS A 32 3.13 2.43 3.84
N GLN A 33 3.45 1.16 3.61
CA GLN A 33 3.84 0.65 2.29
C GLN A 33 2.72 0.86 1.26
N THR A 34 1.49 0.46 1.60
CA THR A 34 0.33 0.64 0.71
C THR A 34 0.00 2.11 0.43
N GLN A 35 0.11 3.00 1.42
CA GLN A 35 -0.09 4.43 1.21
C GLN A 35 0.97 5.03 0.27
N MET A 36 2.24 4.64 0.44
CA MET A 36 3.33 5.07 -0.44
C MET A 36 3.10 4.59 -1.87
N LEU A 37 2.69 3.33 -2.05
CA LEU A 37 2.34 2.79 -3.36
C LEU A 37 1.20 3.58 -4.02
N ARG A 38 0.11 3.85 -3.29
CA ARG A 38 -1.01 4.66 -3.78
C ARG A 38 -0.58 6.06 -4.22
N ARG A 39 0.32 6.72 -3.46
CA ARG A 39 0.86 8.03 -3.84
C ARG A 39 1.66 7.97 -5.14
N LYS A 40 2.56 6.98 -5.28
CA LYS A 40 3.34 6.77 -6.50
C LYS A 40 2.45 6.55 -7.72
N LEU A 41 1.43 5.70 -7.61
CA LEU A 41 0.48 5.44 -8.69
C LEU A 41 -0.39 6.66 -9.03
N LYS A 42 -0.77 7.47 -8.04
CA LYS A 42 -1.53 8.71 -8.28
C LYS A 42 -0.66 9.77 -8.97
N GLN A 43 0.60 9.89 -8.57
CA GLN A 43 1.54 10.84 -9.17
C GLN A 43 1.83 10.48 -10.63
N SER A 44 2.03 9.19 -10.95
CA SER A 44 2.22 8.76 -12.34
C SER A 44 0.99 9.05 -13.20
N ARG A 45 -0.23 8.78 -12.70
CA ARG A 45 -1.47 9.12 -13.41
C ARG A 45 -1.62 10.63 -13.65
N LYS A 46 -1.33 11.46 -12.65
CA LYS A 46 -1.37 12.93 -12.80
C LYS A 46 -0.38 13.45 -13.84
N ALA A 47 0.84 12.91 -13.85
CA ALA A 47 1.84 13.28 -14.85
C ALA A 47 1.38 12.96 -16.28
N LEU A 48 0.71 11.83 -16.48
CA LEU A 48 0.11 11.46 -17.76
C LEU A 48 -1.06 12.39 -18.14
N GLN A 49 -1.96 12.69 -17.19
CA GLN A 49 -3.08 13.59 -17.43
C GLN A 49 -2.64 15.01 -17.80
N ASN A 50 -1.65 15.56 -17.09
CA ASN A 50 -1.12 16.89 -17.38
C ASN A 50 -0.49 16.94 -18.79
N ARG A 51 0.30 15.92 -19.16
CA ARG A 51 0.89 15.82 -20.51
C ARG A 51 -0.17 15.77 -21.61
N SER A 52 -1.29 15.07 -21.38
CA SER A 52 -2.40 15.03 -22.33
C SER A 52 -3.11 16.38 -22.45
N GLN A 53 -3.29 17.12 -21.35
CA GLN A 53 -3.89 18.46 -21.38
C GLN A 53 -3.00 19.49 -22.09
N ASP A 54 -1.68 19.43 -21.87
CA ASP A 54 -0.72 20.30 -22.54
C ASP A 54 -0.74 20.08 -24.06
N ASN A 55 -0.78 18.81 -24.49
CA ASN A 55 -0.85 18.46 -25.92
C ASN A 55 -2.17 18.93 -26.58
N GLN A 56 -3.30 18.81 -25.87
CA GLN A 56 -4.59 19.32 -26.35
C GLN A 56 -4.62 20.85 -26.46
N ASN A 57 -4.04 21.56 -25.48
CA ASN A 57 -3.93 23.02 -25.54
C ASN A 57 -3.00 23.48 -26.67
N GLN A 58 -1.90 22.74 -26.89
CA GLN A 58 -0.99 23.00 -28.02
C GLN A 58 -1.72 22.85 -29.37
N TYR A 59 -2.54 21.81 -29.53
CA TYR A 59 -3.31 21.58 -30.77
C TYR A 59 -4.39 22.66 -30.99
N LYS A 60 -5.10 23.08 -29.93
CA LYS A 60 -6.09 24.16 -30.02
C LYS A 60 -5.48 25.50 -30.39
N ASN A 61 -4.30 25.82 -29.86
CA ASN A 61 -3.60 27.07 -30.16
C ASN A 61 -3.04 27.11 -31.60
N GLN A 62 -2.82 25.96 -32.24
CA GLN A 62 -2.42 25.87 -33.66
C GLN A 62 -3.61 25.98 -34.62
N GLN A 63 -4.83 25.71 -34.16
CA GLN A 63 -6.04 25.72 -34.99
C GLN A 63 -6.70 27.11 -35.06
N TRP A 64 -6.44 27.98 -34.08
CA TRP A 64 -7.08 29.29 -33.95
C TRP A 64 -6.11 30.47 -33.99
N GLY A 65 -4.83 30.23 -34.28
CA GLY A 65 -3.81 31.25 -34.59
C GLY A 65 -3.37 31.10 -36.04
#